data_AF-D4LUY2-F1
#
_entry.id   AF-D4LUY2-F1
#
_cell.length_a   1.000
_cell.length_b   1.000
_cell.length_c   1.000
_cell.angle_alpha   90.00
_cell.angle_beta   90.00
_cell.angle_gamma   90.00
#
_symmetry.space_group_name_H-M   'P 1'
#
loop_
_entity.id
_entity.type
_entity.pdbx_description
1 polymer ?
#
loop_
_entity_poly.entity_id
_entity_poly.type
_entity_poly.pdbx_seq_one_letter_code
_entity_poly.pdbx_strand_id
1 'polypeptide(L)'
;MKPMRLHHVGIIMPSMEKAEAFMDQFRLETDYMEYVEAYHAHCLFTKYGKDESPVELIIPTEGVLTEFRNGKGGLHHIAFEVEDVEKARREFEDKGLEMLEKEAVPGAGGIIVNFLRPRYGFGVLVEFVEQKN
;
A
#
# COMPACT_ATOMS: atom_id res chain seq x y z
N MET A 1 -23.10 -6.33 -6.93
CA MET A 1 -21.74 -5.77 -7.06
C MET A 1 -20.75 -6.93 -6.99
N LYS A 2 -19.75 -6.97 -7.86
CA LYS A 2 -18.66 -7.96 -7.77
C LYS A 2 -17.86 -7.66 -6.48
N PRO A 3 -17.49 -8.66 -5.66
CA PRO A 3 -16.63 -8.41 -4.50
C PRO A 3 -15.29 -7.86 -4.97
N MET A 4 -14.77 -6.84 -4.26
CA MET A 4 -13.43 -6.31 -4.50
C MET A 4 -12.39 -7.29 -3.91
N ARG A 5 -11.33 -7.57 -4.67
CA ARG A 5 -10.20 -8.38 -4.18
C ARG A 5 -9.30 -7.50 -3.32
N LEU A 6 -8.90 -8.01 -2.15
CA LEU A 6 -7.81 -7.39 -1.39
C LEU A 6 -6.52 -7.61 -2.20
N HIS A 7 -5.89 -6.53 -2.64
CA HIS A 7 -4.62 -6.60 -3.35
C HIS A 7 -3.49 -6.90 -2.38
N HIS A 8 -3.32 -6.09 -1.33
CA HIS A 8 -2.26 -6.27 -0.35
C HIS A 8 -2.56 -5.54 0.97
N VAL A 9 -1.73 -5.79 1.98
CA VAL A 9 -1.72 -5.05 3.25
C VAL A 9 -0.35 -4.41 3.43
N GLY A 10 -0.33 -3.07 3.52
CA GLY A 10 0.89 -2.30 3.73
C GLY A 10 1.24 -2.18 5.21
N ILE A 11 2.49 -2.48 5.56
CA ILE A 11 3.02 -2.41 6.92
C ILE A 11 4.32 -1.63 6.91
N ILE A 12 4.35 -0.51 7.65
CA ILE A 12 5.60 0.25 7.82
C ILE A 12 6.50 -0.48 8.82
N MET A 13 7.72 -0.75 8.40
CA MET A 13 8.77 -1.34 9.22
C MET A 13 9.85 -0.28 9.53
N PRO A 14 10.25 -0.10 10.81
CA PRO A 14 11.20 0.96 11.19
C PRO A 14 12.61 0.83 10.59
N SER A 15 13.01 -0.38 10.18
CA SER A 15 14.30 -0.66 9.58
C SER A 15 14.28 -1.97 8.79
N MET A 16 15.27 -2.17 7.92
CA MET A 16 15.44 -3.43 7.19
C MET A 16 15.65 -4.62 8.15
N GLU A 17 16.43 -4.44 9.21
CA GLU A 17 16.63 -5.47 10.26
C GLU A 17 15.30 -5.91 10.88
N LYS A 18 14.36 -4.97 11.13
CA LYS A 18 13.04 -5.29 11.66
C LYS A 18 12.16 -5.99 10.63
N ALA A 19 12.24 -5.60 9.35
CA ALA A 19 11.54 -6.28 8.27
C ALA A 19 12.03 -7.74 8.12
N GLU A 20 13.34 -7.97 8.11
CA GLU A 20 13.95 -9.30 8.04
C GLU A 20 13.55 -10.18 9.24
N ALA A 21 13.62 -9.65 10.46
CA ALA A 21 13.20 -10.35 11.66
C ALA A 21 11.69 -10.70 11.64
N PHE A 22 10.85 -9.81 11.11
CA PHE A 22 9.43 -10.08 10.93
C PHE A 22 9.20 -11.21 9.91
N MET A 23 9.88 -11.17 8.76
CA MET A 23 9.77 -12.22 7.75
C MET A 23 10.21 -13.59 8.29
N ASP A 24 11.34 -13.66 9.00
CA ASP A 24 11.83 -14.91 9.60
C ASP A 24 10.84 -15.47 10.64
N GLN A 25 10.39 -14.62 11.57
CA GLN A 25 9.44 -14.99 12.63
C GLN A 25 8.15 -15.62 12.08
N PHE A 26 7.66 -15.11 10.95
CA PHE A 26 6.40 -15.55 10.33
C PHE A 26 6.59 -16.43 9.10
N ARG A 27 7.84 -16.80 8.76
CA ARG A 27 8.18 -17.65 7.62
C ARG A 27 7.66 -17.09 6.29
N LEU A 28 7.79 -15.78 6.12
CA LEU A 28 7.47 -15.09 4.87
C LEU A 28 8.69 -15.10 3.95
N GLU A 29 8.44 -15.17 2.65
CA GLU A 29 9.48 -15.10 1.62
C GLU A 29 9.27 -13.85 0.78
N THR A 30 10.36 -13.17 0.41
CA THR A 30 10.32 -12.06 -0.54
C THR A 30 9.96 -12.56 -1.93
N ASP A 31 9.01 -11.88 -2.57
CA ASP A 31 8.75 -12.01 -4.01
C ASP A 31 9.62 -11.02 -4.78
N TYR A 32 9.45 -9.73 -4.50
CA TYR A 32 10.28 -8.66 -5.03
C TYR A 32 10.42 -7.50 -4.03
N MET A 33 11.40 -6.64 -4.29
CA MET A 33 11.58 -5.39 -3.57
C MET A 33 11.97 -4.29 -4.55
N GLU A 34 11.36 -3.13 -4.40
CA GLU A 34 11.62 -1.94 -5.21
C GLU A 34 11.85 -0.73 -4.29
N TYR A 35 12.68 0.21 -4.71
CA TYR A 35 12.76 1.51 -4.05
C TYR A 35 11.81 2.49 -4.74
N VAL A 36 10.84 3.01 -3.99
CA VAL A 36 9.84 3.96 -4.51
C VAL A 36 10.28 5.37 -4.13
N GLU A 37 10.81 6.11 -5.10
CA GLU A 37 11.33 7.47 -4.89
C GLU A 37 10.27 8.41 -4.27
N ALA A 38 9.02 8.33 -4.73
CA ALA A 38 7.93 9.18 -4.24
C ALA A 38 7.65 9.02 -2.73
N TYR A 39 7.99 7.86 -2.16
CA TYR A 39 7.80 7.56 -0.75
C TYR A 39 9.10 7.52 0.04
N HIS A 40 10.24 7.67 -0.64
CA HIS A 40 11.57 7.48 -0.07
C HIS A 40 11.66 6.21 0.78
N ALA A 41 11.25 5.08 0.20
CA ALA A 41 11.11 3.83 0.91
C ALA A 41 11.42 2.62 0.03
N HIS A 42 11.97 1.58 0.64
CA HIS A 42 11.98 0.25 0.06
C HIS A 42 10.62 -0.41 0.31
N CYS A 43 9.93 -0.82 -0.75
CA CYS A 43 8.71 -1.58 -0.72
C CYS A 43 9.02 -3.04 -1.07
N LEU A 44 8.89 -3.93 -0.09
CA LEU A 44 9.14 -5.37 -0.22
C LEU A 44 7.80 -6.11 -0.20
N PHE A 45 7.48 -6.81 -1.29
CA PHE A 45 6.30 -7.65 -1.37
C PHE A 45 6.65 -9.11 -1.08
N THR A 46 5.81 -9.77 -0.26
CA THR A 46 5.97 -11.20 0.04
C THR A 46 5.37 -12.08 -1.04
N LYS A 47 5.86 -13.32 -1.18
CA LYS A 47 5.20 -14.35 -1.99
C LYS A 47 3.80 -14.65 -1.43
N TYR A 48 2.90 -15.04 -2.32
CA TYR A 48 1.51 -15.36 -2.02
C TYR A 48 0.94 -16.37 -3.03
N GLY A 49 -0.05 -17.14 -2.62
CA GLY A 49 -0.79 -18.05 -3.48
C GLY A 49 -1.80 -17.34 -4.39
N LYS A 50 -2.35 -18.07 -5.36
CA LYS A 50 -3.27 -17.55 -6.39
C LYS A 50 -4.48 -16.78 -5.82
N ASP A 51 -5.02 -17.25 -4.71
CA ASP A 51 -6.22 -16.69 -4.07
C ASP A 51 -5.90 -15.95 -2.76
N GLU A 52 -4.62 -15.61 -2.56
CA GLU A 52 -4.10 -14.92 -1.38
C GLU A 52 -3.72 -13.47 -1.73
N SER A 53 -3.44 -12.68 -0.70
CA SER A 53 -2.94 -11.31 -0.82
C SER A 53 -1.55 -11.24 -0.17
N PRO A 54 -0.54 -10.67 -0.83
CA PRO A 54 0.75 -10.43 -0.21
C PRO A 54 0.67 -9.38 0.91
N VAL A 55 1.69 -9.40 1.75
CA VAL A 55 2.02 -8.28 2.64
C VAL A 55 3.06 -7.43 1.92
N GLU A 56 2.88 -6.11 1.97
CA GLU A 56 3.91 -5.14 1.60
C GLU A 56 4.58 -4.63 2.88
N LEU A 57 5.89 -4.83 2.99
CA LEU A 57 6.72 -4.20 4.01
C LEU A 57 7.32 -2.92 3.42
N ILE A 58 6.98 -1.79 4.03
CA ILE A 58 7.47 -0.47 3.65
C ILE A 58 8.56 -0.05 4.63
N ILE A 59 9.79 0.07 4.16
CA ILE A 59 10.96 0.48 4.94
C ILE A 59 11.39 1.88 4.50
N PRO A 60 10.92 2.95 5.17
CA PRO A 60 11.27 4.32 4.81
C PRO A 60 12.72 4.64 5.14
N THR A 61 13.39 5.37 4.25
CA THR A 61 14.76 5.87 4.43
C THR A 61 14.76 7.32 4.91
N GLU A 62 13.73 8.09 4.56
CA GLU A 62 13.52 9.48 4.98
C GLU A 62 12.03 9.88 4.92
N GLY A 63 11.72 11.13 5.29
CA GLY A 63 10.38 11.69 5.19
C GLY A 63 9.43 11.26 6.32
N VAL A 64 8.14 11.60 6.16
CA VAL A 64 7.13 11.46 7.23
C VAL A 64 6.87 10.02 7.66
N LEU A 65 7.18 9.05 6.81
CA LEU A 65 6.96 7.63 7.10
C LEU A 65 7.94 7.10 8.16
N THR A 66 9.12 7.69 8.32
CA THR A 66 10.07 7.30 9.39
C THR A 66 9.49 7.57 10.78
N GLU A 67 8.61 8.57 10.90
CA GLU A 67 7.95 8.96 12.15
C GLU A 67 6.61 8.25 12.36
N PHE A 68 6.22 7.32 11.47
CA PHE A 68 4.94 6.64 11.57
C PHE A 68 4.78 5.93 12.93
N ARG A 69 3.72 6.30 13.65
CA ARG A 69 3.45 5.88 15.03
C ARG A 69 4.63 6.13 15.99
N ASN A 70 5.27 7.29 15.86
CA ASN A 70 6.47 7.67 16.63
C ASN A 70 7.64 6.69 16.37
N GLY A 71 7.88 6.37 15.10
CA GLY A 71 8.95 5.46 14.66
C GLY A 71 8.74 3.99 15.02
N LYS A 72 7.56 3.60 15.52
CA LYS A 72 7.26 2.21 15.89
C LYS A 72 6.88 1.33 14.70
N GLY A 73 6.50 1.93 13.56
CA GLY A 73 5.93 1.20 12.44
C GLY A 73 4.54 0.64 12.75
N GLY A 74 4.05 -0.25 11.88
CA GLY A 74 2.78 -0.95 12.04
C GLY A 74 1.92 -0.93 10.77
N LEU A 75 0.71 -1.48 10.87
CA LEU A 75 -0.28 -1.48 9.78
C LEU A 75 -0.52 -0.05 9.29
N HIS A 76 -0.34 0.16 7.99
CA HIS A 76 -0.42 1.48 7.35
C HIS A 76 -1.70 1.63 6.53
N HIS A 77 -1.97 0.68 5.64
CA HIS A 77 -3.14 0.72 4.77
C HIS A 77 -3.58 -0.69 4.37
N ILE A 78 -4.76 -0.76 3.75
CA ILE A 78 -5.25 -1.92 3.00
C ILE A 78 -5.50 -1.49 1.56
N ALA A 79 -5.24 -2.39 0.61
CA ALA A 79 -5.35 -2.09 -0.80
C ALA A 79 -6.39 -2.97 -1.47
N PHE A 80 -7.27 -2.37 -2.27
CA PHE A 80 -8.28 -3.08 -3.06
C PHE A 80 -8.03 -2.92 -4.56
N GLU A 81 -8.28 -3.98 -5.30
CA GLU A 81 -8.19 -3.93 -6.76
C GLU A 81 -9.38 -3.23 -7.40
N VAL A 82 -9.08 -2.40 -8.39
CA VAL A 82 -10.03 -1.75 -9.28
C VAL A 82 -9.57 -1.90 -10.72
N GLU A 83 -10.53 -1.80 -11.64
CA GLU A 83 -10.25 -1.84 -13.09
C GLU A 83 -9.67 -0.52 -13.61
N ASP A 84 -9.98 0.61 -12.95
CA ASP A 84 -9.54 1.96 -13.34
C ASP A 84 -9.49 2.84 -12.07
N VAL A 85 -8.29 3.19 -11.63
CA VAL A 85 -8.10 4.02 -10.42
C VAL A 85 -8.58 5.45 -10.65
N GLU A 86 -8.42 6.00 -11.85
CA GLU A 86 -8.85 7.35 -12.17
C GLU A 86 -10.37 7.48 -12.17
N LYS A 87 -11.07 6.45 -12.64
CA LYS A 87 -12.53 6.35 -12.52
C LYS A 87 -12.95 6.27 -11.06
N ALA A 88 -12.30 5.41 -10.26
CA ALA A 88 -12.60 5.32 -8.83
C ALA A 88 -12.39 6.68 -8.13
N ARG A 89 -11.27 7.37 -8.42
CA ARG A 89 -10.96 8.71 -7.89
C ARG A 89 -12.10 9.69 -8.18
N ARG A 90 -12.55 9.79 -9.43
CA ARG A 90 -13.68 10.66 -9.83
C ARG A 90 -14.97 10.30 -9.08
N GLU A 91 -15.31 9.01 -9.00
CA GLU A 91 -16.53 8.56 -8.30
C GLU A 91 -16.54 8.90 -6.80
N PHE A 92 -15.37 8.91 -6.14
CA PHE A 92 -15.25 9.35 -4.75
C PHE A 92 -15.31 10.87 -4.63
N GLU A 93 -14.60 11.61 -5.49
CA GLU A 93 -14.60 13.08 -5.47
C GLU A 93 -15.98 13.68 -5.80
N ASP A 94 -16.74 13.08 -6.72
CA ASP A 94 -18.13 13.48 -7.02
C ASP A 94 -19.07 13.36 -5.81
N LYS A 95 -18.68 12.55 -4.82
CA LYS A 95 -19.40 12.40 -3.53
C LYS A 95 -18.82 13.31 -2.43
N GLY A 96 -17.88 14.19 -2.76
CA GLY A 96 -17.16 15.05 -1.81
C GLY A 96 -16.10 14.32 -0.98
N LEU A 97 -15.67 13.14 -1.42
CA LEU A 97 -14.68 12.30 -0.74
C LEU A 97 -13.32 12.48 -1.43
N GLU A 98 -12.60 13.53 -1.03
CA GLU A 98 -11.29 13.86 -1.59
C GLU A 98 -10.27 12.73 -1.37
N MET A 99 -9.63 12.32 -2.47
CA MET A 99 -8.56 11.33 -2.49
C MET A 99 -7.24 11.94 -2.01
N LEU A 100 -6.22 11.12 -1.81
CA LEU A 100 -4.92 11.55 -1.32
C LEU A 100 -4.17 12.33 -2.39
N GLU A 101 -4.07 11.73 -3.58
CA GLU A 101 -3.40 12.30 -4.73
C GLU A 101 -4.41 12.95 -5.68
N LYS A 102 -3.99 14.04 -6.32
CA LYS A 102 -4.82 14.76 -7.32
C LYS A 102 -5.11 13.92 -8.55
N GLU A 103 -4.17 13.07 -8.93
CA GLU A 103 -4.24 12.11 -10.03
C GLU A 103 -3.61 10.80 -9.54
N ALA A 104 -3.98 9.68 -10.14
CA ALA A 104 -3.40 8.39 -9.85
C ALA A 104 -1.89 8.39 -10.14
N VAL A 105 -1.12 7.76 -9.26
CA VAL A 105 0.35 7.77 -9.29
C VAL A 105 0.91 6.37 -9.50
N PRO A 106 2.13 6.22 -10.03
CA PRO A 106 2.82 4.94 -10.06
C PRO A 106 3.08 4.41 -8.64
N GLY A 107 2.78 3.13 -8.41
CA GLY A 107 3.16 2.39 -7.20
C GLY A 107 4.30 1.38 -7.47
N ALA A 108 4.72 0.66 -6.43
CA ALA A 108 5.70 -0.41 -6.54
C ALA A 108 5.18 -1.59 -7.38
N GLY A 109 6.03 -2.22 -8.18
CA GLY A 109 5.62 -3.36 -9.02
C GLY A 109 4.82 -2.96 -10.27
N GLY A 110 4.92 -1.71 -10.72
CA GLY A 110 4.34 -1.24 -11.99
C GLY A 110 2.83 -1.00 -11.97
N ILE A 111 2.21 -1.00 -10.79
CA ILE A 111 0.80 -0.69 -10.59
C ILE A 111 0.53 0.82 -10.65
N ILE A 112 -0.75 1.18 -10.84
CA ILE A 112 -1.25 2.55 -10.68
C ILE A 112 -2.14 2.61 -9.45
N VAL A 113 -1.97 3.64 -8.62
CA VAL A 113 -2.59 3.71 -7.30
C VAL A 113 -3.12 5.10 -6.94
N ASN A 114 -4.10 5.13 -6.05
CA ASN A 114 -4.49 6.32 -5.29
C ASN A 114 -5.15 5.88 -3.98
N PHE A 115 -5.21 6.76 -3.00
CA PHE A 115 -5.69 6.45 -1.66
C PHE A 115 -6.89 7.29 -1.28
N LEU A 116 -7.89 6.67 -0.64
CA LEU A 116 -8.92 7.37 0.08
C LEU A 116 -8.42 7.73 1.48
N ARG A 117 -8.51 9.02 1.83
CA ARG A 117 -8.03 9.54 3.12
C ARG A 117 -8.77 8.88 4.30
N PRO A 118 -8.11 8.65 5.45
CA PRO A 118 -8.74 8.01 6.62
C PRO A 118 -10.03 8.68 7.10
N ARG A 119 -10.15 10.01 6.95
CA ARG A 119 -11.37 10.76 7.31
C ARG A 119 -12.61 10.30 6.52
N TYR A 120 -12.42 9.72 5.34
CA TYR A 120 -13.48 9.17 4.49
C TYR A 120 -13.49 7.63 4.50
N GLY A 121 -12.38 6.99 4.86
CA GLY A 121 -12.25 5.52 4.99
C GLY A 121 -12.51 4.99 6.40
N PHE A 122 -13.36 5.64 7.20
CA PHE A 122 -13.71 5.22 8.57
C PHE A 122 -12.48 5.01 9.48
N GLY A 123 -11.47 5.87 9.35
CA GLY A 123 -10.22 5.78 10.10
C GLY A 123 -9.15 4.90 9.46
N VAL A 124 -9.41 4.32 8.30
CA VAL A 124 -8.47 3.46 7.55
C VAL A 124 -8.00 4.19 6.29
N LEU A 125 -6.69 4.19 6.03
CA LEU A 125 -6.14 4.57 4.74
C LEU A 125 -6.42 3.41 3.77
N VAL A 126 -7.21 3.66 2.73
CA VAL A 126 -7.61 2.64 1.75
C VAL A 126 -6.98 2.97 0.42
N GLU A 127 -6.16 2.08 -0.10
CA GLU A 127 -5.59 2.19 -1.44
C GLU A 127 -6.48 1.51 -2.47
N PHE A 128 -6.55 2.09 -3.67
CA PHE A 128 -7.10 1.46 -4.85
C PHE A 128 -5.98 1.20 -5.85
N VAL A 129 -5.92 -0.03 -6.35
CA VAL A 129 -4.82 -0.52 -7.19
C VAL A 129 -5.38 -0.97 -8.52
N GLU A 130 -4.84 -0.43 -9.60
CA GLU A 130 -5.03 -0.89 -10.97
C GLU A 130 -3.76 -1.61 -11.41
N GLN A 131 -3.89 -2.88 -11.77
CA GLN A 131 -2.80 -3.65 -12.37
C GLN A 131 -2.70 -3.28 -13.86
N LYS A 132 -1.51 -2.89 -14.31
CA LYS A 132 -1.23 -2.80 -15.74
C LYS A 132 -1.13 -4.22 -16.30
N ASN A 133 -2.05 -4.57 -17.20
CA ASN A 133 -1.97 -5.80 -17.99
C ASN A 133 -0.69 -5.84 -18.85
#